data_AF-A0A2E2M3T4-F1
#
_entry.id   AF-A0A2E2M3T4-F1
#
_cell.length_a   1.000
_cell.length_b   1.000
_cell.length_c   1.000
_cell.angle_alpha   90.00
_cell.angle_beta   90.00
_cell.angle_gamma   90.00
#
_symmetry.space_group_name_H-M   'P 1'
#
loop_
_entity.id
_entity.type
_entity.pdbx_description
1 polymer ?
#
loop_
_entity_poly.entity_id
_entity_poly.type
_entity_poly.pdbx_seq_one_letter_code
_entity_poly.pdbx_strand_id
1 'polypeptide(L)' 'MLFDDDRPKKPATHELGSDLSMLSVDELRARITLLKGEIGRLEAEIEAKTESRGAAEDFFRKK' A
#
# COMPACT_ATOMS: atom_id res chain seq x y z
N MET A 1 16.96 -14.85 -0.76
CA MET A 1 17.19 -13.50 -0.23
C MET A 1 16.09 -13.23 0.78
N LEU A 2 16.46 -13.07 2.05
CA LEU A 2 15.56 -13.09 3.21
C LEU A 2 15.71 -11.78 3.99
N PHE A 3 15.46 -10.62 3.39
CA PHE A 3 15.55 -9.35 4.11
C PHE A 3 14.67 -8.29 3.44
N ASP A 4 13.44 -8.08 3.92
CA ASP A 4 12.85 -6.73 3.97
C ASP A 4 11.57 -6.56 4.83
N ASP A 5 11.23 -7.45 5.76
CA ASP A 5 9.97 -7.35 6.53
C ASP A 5 10.14 -7.08 8.03
N ASP A 6 11.22 -6.40 8.42
CA ASP A 6 11.48 -6.00 9.81
C ASP A 6 11.57 -4.47 9.95
N ARG A 7 10.64 -3.77 9.31
CA ARG A 7 10.44 -2.35 9.60
C ARG A 7 9.48 -2.26 10.78
N PRO A 8 9.82 -1.55 11.86
CA PRO A 8 8.85 -1.28 12.92
C PRO A 8 7.63 -0.62 12.27
N LYS A 9 6.49 -1.33 12.26
CA LYS A 9 5.21 -0.77 11.86
C LYS A 9 4.92 0.35 12.85
N LYS A 10 5.27 1.58 12.47
CA LYS A 10 4.89 2.78 13.22
C LYS A 10 3.40 2.62 13.54
N PRO A 11 2.98 2.77 14.80
CA PRO A 11 1.58 2.61 15.16
C PRO A 11 0.77 3.49 14.20
N ALA A 12 -0.19 2.87 13.51
CA ALA A 12 -0.99 3.57 12.51
C ALA A 12 -1.63 4.77 13.21
N THR A 13 -1.19 5.98 12.86
CA THR A 13 -1.70 7.24 13.42
C THR A 13 -3.19 7.45 13.07
N HIS A 14 -3.75 6.55 12.26
CA HIS A 14 -5.08 6.59 11.70
C HIS A 14 -5.64 5.17 11.50
N GLU A 15 -6.80 4.91 12.09
CA GLU A 15 -7.57 3.68 11.89
C GLU A 15 -8.66 3.92 10.81
N LEU A 16 -8.80 2.97 9.88
CA LEU A 16 -9.82 3.03 8.84
C LEU A 16 -11.21 2.88 9.44
N GLY A 17 -12.14 3.77 9.09
CA GLY A 17 -13.50 3.76 9.64
C GLY A 17 -13.61 4.29 11.07
N SER A 18 -12.54 4.88 11.62
CA SER A 18 -12.62 5.58 12.91
C SER A 18 -13.55 6.79 12.85
N ASP A 19 -14.15 7.13 14.00
CA ASP A 19 -14.96 8.33 14.12
C ASP A 19 -14.12 9.59 13.84
N LEU A 20 -14.72 10.52 13.09
CA LEU A 20 -14.07 11.74 12.63
C LEU A 20 -14.61 12.99 13.35
N SER A 21 -15.59 12.84 14.25
CA SER A 21 -16.30 13.96 14.86
C SER A 21 -15.40 14.92 15.64
N MET A 22 -14.29 14.41 16.20
CA MET A 22 -13.33 15.18 16.99
C MET A 22 -12.12 15.67 16.20
N LEU A 23 -12.03 15.38 14.89
CA LEU A 23 -10.90 15.77 14.05
C LEU A 23 -11.12 17.12 13.40
N SER A 24 -10.08 17.95 13.42
CA SER A 24 -10.03 19.19 12.66
C SER A 24 -9.88 18.94 11.15
N VAL A 25 -10.19 19.96 10.35
CA VAL A 25 -10.02 19.93 8.89
C VAL A 25 -8.57 19.63 8.48
N ASP A 26 -7.59 20.18 9.20
CA ASP A 26 -6.18 19.96 8.89
C ASP A 26 -5.73 18.53 9.23
N GLU A 27 -6.23 17.96 10.32
CA GLU A 27 -6.00 16.54 10.64
C GLU A 27 -6.61 15.61 9.60
N LEU A 28 -7.82 15.92 9.11
CA LEU A 28 -8.45 15.18 8.02
C LEU A 28 -7.62 15.27 6.73
N ARG A 29 -7.11 16.45 6.38
CA ARG A 29 -6.22 16.65 5.21
C ARG A 29 -4.92 15.85 5.33
N ALA A 30 -4.29 15.88 6.51
CA ALA A 30 -3.08 15.11 6.78
C ALA A 30 -3.35 13.60 6.64
N ARG A 31 -4.46 13.11 7.21
CA ARG A 31 -4.88 11.71 7.11
C ARG A 31 -5.15 11.28 5.66
N ILE A 32 -5.86 12.09 4.88
CA ILE A 32 -6.09 11.83 3.45
C ILE A 32 -4.77 11.71 2.68
N THR A 33 -3.80 12.59 2.97
CA THR A 33 -2.50 12.59 2.30
C THR A 33 -1.74 11.28 2.57
N LEU A 34 -1.74 10.81 3.81
CA LEU A 34 -1.12 9.54 4.19
C LEU A 34 -1.77 8.34 3.50
N LEU A 35 -3.11 8.29 3.50
CA LEU A 35 -3.85 7.21 2.85
C LEU A 35 -3.66 7.18 1.33
N LYS A 36 -3.55 8.33 0.67
CA LYS A 36 -3.23 8.38 -0.77
C LYS A 36 -1.84 7.86 -1.09
N GLY A 37 -0.85 8.18 -0.24
CA GLY A 37 0.50 7.61 -0.38
C GLY A 37 0.50 6.09 -0.22
N GLU A 38 -0.29 5.58 0.72
CA GLU A 38 -0.46 4.14 0.94
C GLU A 38 -1.11 3.45 -0.27
N ILE A 39 -2.17 4.05 -0.83
CA ILE A 39 -2.82 3.56 -2.07
C ILE A 39 -1.79 3.44 -3.20
N GLY A 40 -1.00 4.48 -3.45
CA GLY A 40 0.01 4.45 -4.50
C GLY A 40 1.07 3.36 -4.30
N ARG A 41 1.48 3.10 -3.05
CA ARG A 41 2.41 1.98 -2.75
C ARG A 41 1.77 0.63 -3.07
N LEU A 42 0.50 0.44 -2.72
CA LEU A 42 -0.24 -0.80 -2.98
C LEU A 42 -0.45 -1.01 -4.48
N GLU A 43 -0.81 0.04 -5.22
CA GLU A 43 -0.95 0.01 -6.68
C GLU A 43 0.37 -0.40 -7.36
N ALA A 44 1.50 0.19 -6.94
CA ALA A 44 2.82 -0.17 -7.47
C ALA A 44 3.20 -1.64 -7.17
N GLU A 45 2.90 -2.14 -5.97
CA GLU A 45 3.12 -3.56 -5.63
C GLU A 45 2.22 -4.50 -6.44
N ILE A 46 0.96 -4.11 -6.71
CA ILE A 46 0.05 -4.88 -7.57
C ILE A 46 0.60 -4.94 -8.99
N GLU A 47 1.06 -3.81 -9.53
CA GLU A 47 1.66 -3.73 -10.87
C GLU A 47 2.88 -4.65 -10.96
N ALA A 48 3.85 -4.50 -10.05
CA ALA A 48 5.05 -5.33 -10.02
C ALA A 48 4.75 -6.84 -9.94
N LYS A 49 3.75 -7.24 -9.13
CA LYS A 49 3.33 -8.65 -9.02
C LYS A 49 2.58 -9.13 -10.26
N THR A 50 1.81 -8.27 -10.92
CA THR A 50 1.07 -8.62 -12.14
C THR A 50 2.02 -8.79 -13.32
N GLU A 51 2.98 -7.89 -13.49
CA GLU A 51 4.04 -8.00 -14.51
C GLU A 51 4.88 -9.27 -14.30
N SER A 52 5.27 -9.56 -13.05
CA SER A 52 5.98 -10.79 -12.71
C SER A 52 5.18 -12.05 -13.04
N ARG A 53 3.85 -12.04 -12.86
CA ARG A 53 2.98 -13.17 -13.22
C ARG A 53 2.81 -13.30 -14.73
N GLY A 54 2.57 -12.21 -15.45
CA GLY A 54 2.45 -12.22 -16.91
C GLY A 54 3.72 -12.73 -17.59
N ALA A 55 4.89 -12.27 -17.16
CA ALA A 55 6.17 -12.74 -17.68
C ALA A 55 6.41 -14.24 -17.43
N ALA A 56 5.94 -14.76 -16.29
CA ALA A 56 6.01 -16.19 -15.99
C ALA A 56 5.05 -17.00 -16.88
N GLU A 57 3.80 -16.55 -17.04
CA GLU A 57 2.80 -17.25 -17.86
C GLU A 57 3.19 -17.31 -19.35
N ASP A 58 3.80 -16.26 -19.91
CA ASP A 58 4.33 -16.26 -21.27
C ASP A 58 5.51 -17.22 -21.46
N PHE A 59 6.34 -17.41 -20.43
CA PHE A 59 7.43 -18.38 -20.44
C PHE A 59 6.90 -19.83 -20.42
N PHE A 60 5.81 -20.10 -19.70
CA PHE A 60 5.19 -21.43 -19.65
C PHE A 60 4.37 -21.77 -20.91
N ARG A 61 3.80 -20.79 -21.61
CA ARG A 61 3.04 -21.01 -22.86
C ARG A 61 3.90 -21.22 -24.11
N LYS A 62 5.18 -20.85 -24.08
CA LYS A 62 6.12 -21.03 -25.21
C LYS A 62 6.81 -22.40 -25.24
N LYS A 63 6.32 -23.38 -24.49
CA LYS A 63 6.82 -24.76 -24.51
C LYS A 63 5.94 -25.68 -25.34
#